data_AF-A0A810P084-F1
#
_entry.id   AF-A0A810P084-F1
#
_cell.length_a   1.000
_cell.length_b   1.000
_cell.length_c   1.000
_cell.angle_alpha   90.00
_cell.angle_beta   90.00
_cell.angle_gamma   90.00
#
_symmetry.space_group_name_H-M   'P 1'
#
loop_
_entity.id
_entity.type
_entity.pdbx_description
1 polymer ?
#
loop_
_entity_poly.entity_id
_entity_poly.type
_entity_poly.pdbx_seq_one_letter_code
_entity_poly.pdbx_strand_id
1 'polypeptide(L)'
;MTPEQLAARLARITNWWQDDLRAPSRAALVSEYLRRAALWARALDCPELWAWFDVAHEIDPAVRADAALVEQVNEGISKGGGSPFEKRMAEYALHFAALPDVPHDLPDPYEPLIAAWERGGSLRRENGLVYVGGTMGVPVRTLADNYSPVPVASAEPLAMATADELWAAHPGSLGRWPESARNLLTAAGWFGPPRRPGTGRIQ
;
A
#
# COMPACT_ATOMS: atom_id res chain seq x y z
N MET A 1 -10.40 10.35 -11.05
CA MET A 1 -10.71 9.14 -11.85
C MET A 1 -12.12 8.73 -11.46
N THR A 2 -13.03 8.47 -12.41
CA THR A 2 -14.40 8.03 -12.06
C THR A 2 -14.43 6.57 -11.59
N PRO A 3 -15.50 6.11 -10.92
CA PRO A 3 -15.63 4.70 -10.52
C PRO A 3 -15.51 3.74 -11.70
N GLU A 4 -16.05 4.08 -12.87
CA GLU A 4 -16.02 3.24 -14.07
C GLU A 4 -14.60 3.13 -14.64
N GLN A 5 -13.86 4.24 -14.64
CA GLN A 5 -12.45 4.25 -15.05
C GLN A 5 -11.59 3.42 -14.09
N LEU A 6 -11.86 3.51 -12.78
CA LEU A 6 -11.17 2.73 -11.76
C LEU A 6 -11.52 1.24 -11.85
N ALA A 7 -12.78 0.90 -12.06
CA ALA A 7 -13.22 -0.48 -12.27
C ALA A 7 -12.54 -1.08 -13.52
N ALA A 8 -12.47 -0.33 -14.62
CA ALA A 8 -11.76 -0.75 -15.82
C ALA A 8 -10.24 -0.90 -15.58
N ARG A 9 -9.65 -0.13 -14.65
CA ARG A 9 -8.25 -0.29 -14.23
C ARG A 9 -8.04 -1.56 -13.43
N LEU A 10 -8.87 -1.80 -12.41
CA LEU A 10 -8.82 -2.99 -11.57
C LEU A 10 -9.04 -4.27 -12.39
N ALA A 11 -9.92 -4.22 -13.40
CA ALA A 11 -10.18 -5.35 -14.31
C ALA A 11 -8.96 -5.77 -15.16
N ARG A 12 -7.96 -4.89 -15.34
CA ARG A 12 -6.70 -5.25 -16.05
C ARG A 12 -5.75 -6.07 -15.17
N ILE A 13 -5.99 -6.13 -13.87
CA ILE A 13 -5.15 -6.87 -12.94
C ILE A 13 -5.57 -8.35 -12.99
N THR A 14 -4.78 -9.15 -13.70
CA THR A 14 -5.05 -10.58 -13.91
C THR A 14 -4.24 -11.49 -12.99
N ASN A 15 -3.11 -11.01 -12.46
CA ASN A 15 -2.23 -11.79 -11.61
C ASN A 15 -2.33 -11.36 -10.14
N TRP A 16 -3.13 -12.09 -9.35
CA TRP A 16 -3.22 -11.91 -7.90
C TRP A 16 -2.39 -12.96 -7.12
N TRP A 17 -1.66 -13.82 -7.84
CA TRP A 17 -0.77 -14.83 -7.28
C TRP A 17 0.63 -14.26 -7.02
N GLN A 18 1.37 -14.90 -6.11
CA GLN A 18 2.65 -14.38 -5.62
C GLN A 18 3.60 -13.97 -6.76
N ASP A 19 3.95 -12.67 -6.77
CA ASP A 19 5.05 -12.12 -7.56
C ASP A 19 6.11 -11.61 -6.57
N ASP A 20 7.16 -12.42 -6.43
CA ASP A 20 8.30 -12.11 -5.56
C ASP A 20 9.35 -11.24 -6.24
N LEU A 21 9.33 -11.12 -7.58
CA LEU A 21 10.34 -10.34 -8.31
C LEU A 21 10.15 -8.84 -8.09
N ARG A 22 8.90 -8.42 -7.85
CA ARG A 22 8.53 -7.02 -7.62
C ARG A 22 8.18 -6.72 -6.16
N ALA A 23 8.59 -7.59 -5.25
CA ALA A 23 8.32 -7.44 -3.83
C ALA A 23 8.83 -6.09 -3.25
N PRO A 24 10.03 -5.56 -3.59
CA PRO A 24 10.51 -4.28 -3.04
C PRO A 24 9.64 -3.08 -3.44
N SER A 25 9.34 -2.93 -4.73
CA SER A 25 8.48 -1.83 -5.19
C SER A 25 7.08 -1.93 -4.62
N ARG A 26 6.52 -3.14 -4.51
CA ARG A 26 5.22 -3.37 -3.84
C ARG A 26 5.27 -3.01 -2.37
N ALA A 27 6.36 -3.32 -1.66
CA ALA A 27 6.55 -2.93 -0.27
C ALA A 27 6.60 -1.40 -0.09
N ALA A 28 7.27 -0.70 -1.01
CA ALA A 28 7.28 0.77 -1.02
C ALA A 28 5.87 1.34 -1.21
N LEU A 29 5.09 0.78 -2.13
CA LEU A 29 3.71 1.19 -2.39
C LEU A 29 2.77 0.90 -1.21
N VAL A 30 2.91 -0.25 -0.54
CA VAL A 30 2.18 -0.54 0.70
C VAL A 30 2.54 0.44 1.82
N SER A 31 3.82 0.82 1.93
CA SER A 31 4.26 1.82 2.91
C SER A 31 3.67 3.20 2.60
N GLU A 32 3.63 3.58 1.32
CA GLU A 32 2.99 4.82 0.87
C GLU A 32 1.47 4.80 1.13
N TYR A 33 0.80 3.65 0.95
CA TYR A 33 -0.60 3.48 1.37
C TYR A 33 -0.78 3.76 2.86
N LEU A 34 0.02 3.10 3.73
CA LEU A 34 -0.09 3.25 5.18
C LEU A 34 0.11 4.71 5.61
N ARG A 35 1.04 5.42 4.96
CA ARG A 35 1.26 6.86 5.15
C ARG A 35 0.03 7.68 4.76
N ARG A 36 -0.54 7.46 3.57
CA ARG A 36 -1.72 8.19 3.10
C ARG A 36 -2.96 7.88 3.95
N ALA A 37 -3.16 6.62 4.34
CA ALA A 37 -4.23 6.24 5.26
C ALA A 37 -4.09 6.93 6.63
N ALA A 38 -2.85 7.11 7.14
CA ALA A 38 -2.61 7.87 8.36
C ALA A 38 -2.93 9.37 8.22
N LEU A 39 -2.65 9.97 7.06
CA LEU A 39 -3.06 11.35 6.77
C LEU A 39 -4.59 11.49 6.81
N TRP A 40 -5.30 10.58 6.15
CA TRP A 40 -6.76 10.57 6.09
C TRP A 40 -7.41 10.33 7.45
N ALA A 41 -6.97 9.31 8.20
CA ALA A 41 -7.51 9.01 9.53
C ALA A 41 -7.35 10.21 10.48
N ARG A 42 -6.25 10.96 10.37
CA ARG A 42 -6.05 12.17 11.18
C ARG A 42 -6.90 13.34 10.69
N ALA A 43 -7.03 13.54 9.38
CA ALA A 43 -7.81 14.64 8.83
C ALA A 43 -9.31 14.51 9.12
N LEU A 44 -9.81 13.27 9.18
CA LEU A 44 -11.19 12.93 9.48
C LEU A 44 -11.45 12.68 10.97
N ASP A 45 -10.44 12.86 11.83
CA ASP A 45 -10.52 12.63 13.29
C ASP A 45 -11.01 11.22 13.68
N CYS A 46 -10.60 10.19 12.93
CA CYS A 46 -10.96 8.77 13.13
C CYS A 46 -9.73 7.86 13.30
N PRO A 47 -8.83 8.14 14.27
CA PRO A 47 -7.58 7.39 14.45
C PRO A 47 -7.77 5.90 14.75
N GLU A 48 -8.92 5.49 15.29
CA GLU A 48 -9.28 4.11 15.62
C GLU A 48 -9.61 3.23 14.39
N LEU A 49 -9.95 3.85 13.25
CA LEU A 49 -10.25 3.14 12.00
C LEU A 49 -8.98 2.81 11.19
N TRP A 50 -7.85 3.42 11.57
CA TRP A 50 -6.58 3.19 10.90
C TRP A 50 -6.14 1.72 11.00
N ALA A 51 -5.59 1.09 9.96
CA ALA A 51 -5.18 1.64 8.67
C ALA A 51 -6.10 1.30 7.49
N TRP A 52 -7.10 0.43 7.68
CA TRP A 52 -7.83 -0.25 6.61
C TRP A 52 -9.31 0.09 6.67
N PHE A 53 -9.68 1.30 6.28
CA PHE A 53 -11.04 1.82 6.43
C PHE A 53 -11.55 2.46 5.14
N ASP A 54 -12.87 2.65 5.12
CA ASP A 54 -13.58 3.28 4.01
C ASP A 54 -13.57 4.80 4.18
N VAL A 55 -12.56 5.45 3.61
CA VAL A 55 -12.43 6.92 3.62
C VAL A 55 -13.69 7.61 3.06
N ALA A 56 -14.37 7.02 2.08
CA ALA A 56 -15.58 7.61 1.51
C ALA A 56 -16.76 7.54 2.48
N HIS A 57 -16.86 6.46 3.27
CA HIS A 57 -17.84 6.35 4.34
C HIS A 57 -17.69 7.49 5.36
N GLU A 58 -16.46 7.79 5.76
CA GLU A 58 -16.19 8.82 6.76
C GLU A 58 -16.38 10.25 6.23
N ILE A 59 -16.28 10.44 4.91
CA ILE A 59 -16.57 11.73 4.26
C ILE A 59 -18.08 11.93 4.07
N ASP A 60 -18.73 10.99 3.40
CA ASP A 60 -20.17 11.01 3.13
C ASP A 60 -20.72 9.57 3.06
N PRO A 61 -21.45 9.13 4.10
CA PRO A 61 -22.02 7.79 4.12
C PRO A 61 -23.05 7.51 3.00
N ALA A 62 -23.65 8.54 2.41
CA ALA A 62 -24.65 8.39 1.37
C ALA A 62 -24.03 8.17 -0.03
N VAL A 63 -22.76 8.54 -0.22
CA VAL A 63 -22.08 8.40 -1.51
C VAL A 63 -21.43 7.03 -1.61
N ARG A 64 -21.97 6.17 -2.47
CA ARG A 64 -21.43 4.84 -2.75
C ARG A 64 -21.29 4.62 -4.25
N ALA A 65 -20.29 3.84 -4.62
CA ALA A 65 -20.19 3.31 -5.97
C ALA A 65 -21.39 2.40 -6.26
N ASP A 66 -21.76 2.33 -7.54
CA ASP A 66 -22.83 1.45 -8.00
C ASP A 66 -22.57 -0.01 -7.57
N ALA A 67 -23.59 -0.65 -6.99
CA ALA A 67 -23.46 -1.98 -6.42
C ALA A 67 -23.13 -3.06 -7.48
N ALA A 68 -23.69 -2.93 -8.69
CA ALA A 68 -23.39 -3.86 -9.78
C ALA A 68 -21.94 -3.69 -10.27
N LEU A 69 -21.42 -2.45 -10.27
CA LEU A 69 -20.02 -2.18 -10.58
C LEU A 69 -19.07 -2.80 -9.54
N VAL A 70 -19.40 -2.67 -8.23
CA VAL A 70 -18.64 -3.30 -7.14
C VAL A 70 -18.66 -4.82 -7.27
N GLU A 71 -19.82 -5.41 -7.54
CA GLU A 71 -19.96 -6.86 -7.76
C GLU A 71 -19.12 -7.33 -8.95
N GLN A 72 -19.16 -6.62 -10.08
CA GLN A 72 -18.35 -6.92 -11.26
C GLN A 72 -16.85 -6.93 -10.94
N VAL A 73 -16.36 -5.93 -10.21
CA VAL A 73 -14.94 -5.87 -9.80
C VAL A 73 -14.60 -7.02 -8.86
N ASN A 74 -15.46 -7.30 -7.87
CA ASN A 74 -15.27 -8.40 -6.93
C ASN A 74 -15.24 -9.77 -7.60
N GLU A 75 -16.07 -10.00 -8.62
CA GLU A 75 -16.01 -11.19 -9.44
C GLU A 75 -14.69 -11.30 -10.21
N GLY A 76 -14.22 -10.20 -10.81
CA GLY A 76 -12.94 -10.15 -11.52
C GLY A 76 -11.77 -10.51 -10.60
N ILE A 77 -11.71 -9.90 -9.42
CA ILE A 77 -10.72 -10.20 -8.38
C ILE A 77 -10.80 -11.69 -7.98
N SER A 78 -12.01 -12.24 -7.78
CA SER A 78 -12.19 -13.65 -7.46
C SER A 78 -11.63 -14.58 -8.52
N LYS A 79 -11.96 -14.32 -9.79
CA LYS A 79 -11.50 -15.11 -10.94
C LYS A 79 -9.97 -15.07 -11.06
N GLY A 80 -9.36 -13.94 -10.71
CA GLY A 80 -7.90 -13.76 -10.68
C GLY A 80 -7.18 -14.35 -9.45
N GLY A 81 -7.91 -14.83 -8.44
CA GLY A 81 -7.35 -15.39 -7.20
C GLY A 81 -7.11 -14.40 -6.07
N GLY A 82 -7.66 -13.18 -6.15
CA GLY A 82 -7.57 -12.21 -5.07
C GLY A 82 -8.41 -12.58 -3.84
N SER A 83 -8.01 -12.13 -2.65
CA SER A 83 -8.63 -12.50 -1.39
C SER A 83 -9.80 -11.58 -1.03
N PRO A 84 -10.60 -11.92 0.01
CA PRO A 84 -11.62 -11.03 0.55
C PRO A 84 -11.09 -9.65 0.98
N PHE A 85 -9.81 -9.57 1.35
CA PHE A 85 -9.19 -8.29 1.72
C PHE A 85 -9.01 -7.38 0.49
N GLU A 86 -8.48 -7.87 -0.62
CA GLU A 86 -8.34 -7.06 -1.85
C GLU A 86 -9.70 -6.61 -2.37
N LYS A 87 -10.72 -7.48 -2.32
CA LYS A 87 -12.11 -7.10 -2.67
C LYS A 87 -12.62 -5.92 -1.85
N ARG A 88 -12.44 -6.00 -0.53
CA ARG A 88 -12.86 -4.92 0.39
C ARG A 88 -12.14 -3.61 0.09
N MET A 89 -10.83 -3.67 -0.12
CA MET A 89 -10.04 -2.47 -0.41
C MET A 89 -10.35 -1.89 -1.80
N ALA A 90 -10.65 -2.74 -2.79
CA ALA A 90 -11.12 -2.30 -4.10
C ALA A 90 -12.50 -1.63 -4.03
N GLU A 91 -13.42 -2.18 -3.23
CA GLU A 91 -14.73 -1.58 -2.94
C GLU A 91 -14.58 -0.18 -2.34
N TYR A 92 -13.73 -0.03 -1.31
CA TYR A 92 -13.46 1.29 -0.70
C TYR A 92 -12.86 2.29 -1.69
N ALA A 93 -11.96 1.84 -2.57
CA ALA A 93 -11.41 2.68 -3.63
C ALA A 93 -12.47 3.14 -4.64
N LEU A 94 -13.42 2.27 -5.00
CA LEU A 94 -14.55 2.62 -5.86
C LEU A 94 -15.48 3.64 -5.18
N HIS A 95 -15.77 3.47 -3.89
CA HIS A 95 -16.56 4.44 -3.12
C HIS A 95 -15.89 5.80 -3.06
N PHE A 96 -14.57 5.83 -2.85
CA PHE A 96 -13.80 7.07 -2.85
C PHE A 96 -13.81 7.75 -4.23
N ALA A 97 -13.65 6.98 -5.30
CA ALA A 97 -13.77 7.49 -6.67
C ALA A 97 -15.17 8.04 -7.02
N ALA A 98 -16.20 7.65 -6.26
CA ALA A 98 -17.58 8.11 -6.45
C ALA A 98 -17.87 9.45 -5.74
N LEU A 99 -16.97 9.92 -4.88
CA LEU A 99 -17.12 11.21 -4.20
C LEU A 99 -17.13 12.35 -5.23
N PRO A 100 -18.17 13.21 -5.23
CA PRO A 100 -18.23 14.35 -6.13
C PRO A 100 -17.23 15.45 -5.73
N ASP A 101 -16.94 15.54 -4.43
CA ASP A 101 -15.96 16.44 -3.84
C ASP A 101 -15.21 15.70 -2.73
N VAL A 102 -13.90 15.90 -2.67
CA VAL A 102 -13.02 15.27 -1.70
C VAL A 102 -12.57 16.38 -0.74
N PRO A 103 -13.06 16.40 0.51
CA PRO A 103 -12.60 17.38 1.47
C PRO A 103 -11.12 17.13 1.74
N HIS A 104 -10.36 18.22 1.92
CA HIS A 104 -8.91 18.22 2.09
C HIS A 104 -8.10 18.03 0.80
N ASP A 105 -7.04 18.83 0.68
CA ASP A 105 -6.01 18.67 -0.36
C ASP A 105 -5.03 17.55 0.03
N LEU A 106 -5.57 16.33 0.11
CA LEU A 106 -4.84 15.12 0.46
C LEU A 106 -4.75 14.18 -0.75
N PRO A 107 -3.66 13.41 -0.86
CA PRO A 107 -3.52 12.45 -1.95
C PRO A 107 -4.54 11.33 -1.83
N ASP A 108 -4.93 10.76 -2.98
CA ASP A 108 -5.77 9.55 -3.04
C ASP A 108 -5.16 8.44 -2.15
N PRO A 109 -5.91 7.94 -1.15
CA PRO A 109 -5.39 6.97 -0.20
C PRO A 109 -5.16 5.60 -0.83
N TYR A 110 -5.96 5.20 -1.83
CA TYR A 110 -5.96 3.85 -2.40
C TYR A 110 -5.05 3.70 -3.62
N GLU A 111 -4.67 4.81 -4.27
CA GLU A 111 -3.78 4.81 -5.42
C GLU A 111 -2.51 3.93 -5.23
N PRO A 112 -1.78 3.99 -4.09
CA PRO A 112 -0.62 3.13 -3.90
C PRO A 112 -0.95 1.64 -3.82
N LEU A 113 -2.09 1.25 -3.24
CA LEU A 113 -2.51 -0.16 -3.22
C LEU A 113 -2.87 -0.67 -4.63
N ILE A 114 -3.58 0.15 -5.40
CA ILE A 114 -3.93 -0.19 -6.78
C ILE A 114 -2.64 -0.39 -7.60
N ALA A 115 -1.70 0.55 -7.50
CA ALA A 115 -0.39 0.42 -8.12
C ALA A 115 0.37 -0.83 -7.64
N ALA A 116 0.25 -1.22 -6.36
CA ALA A 116 0.90 -2.42 -5.83
C ALA A 116 0.29 -3.71 -6.44
N TRP A 117 -1.01 -3.74 -6.69
CA TRP A 117 -1.69 -4.87 -7.33
C TRP A 117 -1.44 -4.91 -8.84
N GLU A 118 -1.35 -3.77 -9.52
CA GLU A 118 -0.96 -3.69 -10.95
C GLU A 118 0.43 -4.28 -11.20
N ARG A 119 1.28 -4.28 -10.18
CA ARG A 119 2.60 -4.91 -10.21
C ARG A 119 2.55 -6.42 -10.00
N GLY A 120 1.38 -6.99 -9.71
CA GLY A 120 1.15 -8.42 -9.52
C GLY A 120 1.13 -8.82 -8.05
N GLY A 121 0.37 -9.87 -7.75
CA GLY A 121 0.34 -10.53 -6.45
C GLY A 121 -0.57 -9.93 -5.39
N SER A 122 -0.94 -10.80 -4.45
CA SER A 122 -1.80 -10.50 -3.30
C SER A 122 -1.02 -9.94 -2.12
N LEU A 123 -1.77 -9.37 -1.18
CA LEU A 123 -1.32 -8.86 0.10
C LEU A 123 -1.82 -9.80 1.20
N ARG A 124 -0.92 -10.27 2.07
CA ARG A 124 -1.30 -11.09 3.24
C ARG A 124 -1.00 -10.33 4.51
N ARG A 125 -1.99 -10.19 5.39
CA ARG A 125 -1.83 -9.53 6.70
C ARG A 125 -1.64 -10.58 7.78
N GLU A 126 -0.58 -10.46 8.57
CA GLU A 126 -0.27 -11.40 9.65
C GLU A 126 0.67 -10.76 10.67
N ASN A 127 0.38 -10.90 11.97
CA ASN A 127 1.24 -10.44 13.08
C ASN A 127 1.72 -8.97 12.98
N GLY A 128 0.85 -8.05 12.55
CA GLY A 128 1.19 -6.62 12.40
C GLY A 128 2.06 -6.31 11.17
N LEU A 129 2.22 -7.27 10.25
CA LEU A 129 2.91 -7.14 8.98
C LEU A 129 1.92 -7.27 7.82
N VAL A 130 2.23 -6.58 6.72
CA VAL A 130 1.64 -6.79 5.40
C VAL A 130 2.71 -7.43 4.52
N TYR A 131 2.52 -8.69 4.18
CA TYR A 131 3.38 -9.41 3.26
C TYR A 131 3.01 -9.11 1.82
N VAL A 132 4.00 -8.70 1.04
CA VAL A 132 3.95 -8.64 -0.42
C VAL A 132 4.74 -9.84 -0.96
N GLY A 133 4.04 -10.74 -1.67
CA GLY A 133 4.65 -12.01 -2.10
C GLY A 133 4.84 -13.01 -0.95
N GLY A 134 5.84 -13.88 -1.07
CA GLY A 134 6.13 -14.95 -0.12
C GLY A 134 6.90 -14.50 1.12
N THR A 135 7.81 -13.53 0.99
CA THR A 135 8.87 -13.28 2.01
C THR A 135 8.99 -11.85 2.52
N MET A 136 8.44 -10.87 1.79
CA MET A 136 8.67 -9.45 2.07
C MET A 136 7.54 -8.88 2.93
N GLY A 137 7.79 -8.66 4.23
CA GLY A 137 6.83 -8.06 5.17
C GLY A 137 7.06 -6.56 5.40
N VAL A 138 6.00 -5.77 5.31
CA VAL A 138 5.97 -4.34 5.66
C VAL A 138 5.31 -4.17 7.03
N PRO A 139 5.97 -3.59 8.04
CA PRO A 139 5.37 -3.37 9.35
C PRO A 139 4.28 -2.31 9.26
N VAL A 140 3.09 -2.62 9.76
CA VAL A 140 1.97 -1.68 9.81
C VAL A 140 2.32 -0.50 10.73
N ARG A 141 2.94 -0.78 11.90
CA ARG A 141 3.31 0.19 12.95
C ARG A 141 2.10 0.94 13.54
N THR A 142 2.31 2.08 14.19
CA THR A 142 1.23 2.93 14.70
C THR A 142 0.84 4.01 13.67
N LEU A 143 -0.32 4.64 13.85
CA LEU A 143 -0.69 5.83 13.08
C LEU A 143 0.39 6.91 13.16
N ALA A 144 0.93 7.17 14.37
CA ALA A 144 1.96 8.19 14.57
C ALA A 144 3.24 7.90 13.79
N ASP A 145 3.63 6.63 13.66
CA ASP A 145 4.82 6.23 12.88
C ASP A 145 4.63 6.42 11.36
N ASN A 146 3.38 6.41 10.89
CA ASN A 146 3.05 6.56 9.47
C ASN A 146 2.55 7.96 9.11
N TYR A 147 2.26 8.80 10.10
CA TYR A 147 1.83 10.17 9.87
C TYR A 147 3.02 11.04 9.46
N SER A 148 3.21 11.18 8.14
CA SER A 148 4.26 12.00 7.54
C SER A 148 3.72 12.79 6.34
N PRO A 149 4.00 14.09 6.23
CA PRO A 149 3.68 14.87 5.04
C PRO A 149 4.60 14.52 3.84
N VAL A 150 5.76 13.91 4.10
CA VAL A 150 6.75 13.57 3.06
C VAL A 150 6.41 12.21 2.45
N PRO A 151 6.20 12.11 1.12
CA PRO A 151 6.00 10.84 0.42
C PRO A 151 7.15 9.87 0.61
N VAL A 152 6.84 8.58 0.54
CA VAL A 152 7.85 7.52 0.51
C VAL A 152 8.56 7.58 -0.85
N ALA A 153 9.79 8.09 -0.88
CA ALA A 153 10.56 8.30 -2.12
C ALA A 153 10.74 7.02 -2.96
N SER A 154 10.72 5.84 -2.33
CA SER A 154 10.81 4.56 -3.01
C SER A 154 9.55 4.17 -3.79
N ALA A 155 8.44 4.92 -3.67
CA ALA A 155 7.23 4.74 -4.47
C ALA A 155 7.32 5.42 -5.85
N GLU A 156 8.41 6.15 -6.14
CA GLU A 156 8.65 6.75 -7.45
C GLU A 156 9.00 5.69 -8.52
N PRO A 157 8.55 5.83 -9.79
CA PRO A 157 8.73 4.80 -10.81
C PRO A 157 10.17 4.33 -11.03
N LEU A 158 11.13 5.25 -11.10
CA LEU A 158 12.55 4.92 -11.29
C LEU A 158 13.15 4.22 -10.06
N ALA A 159 12.76 4.67 -8.86
CA ALA A 159 13.19 4.07 -7.60
C ALA A 159 12.65 2.64 -7.46
N MET A 160 11.38 2.43 -7.81
CA MET A 160 10.74 1.11 -7.86
C MET A 160 11.41 0.16 -8.85
N ALA A 161 11.67 0.62 -10.08
CA ALA A 161 12.36 -0.20 -11.10
C ALA A 161 13.76 -0.60 -10.62
N THR A 162 14.51 0.35 -10.08
CA THR A 162 15.85 0.12 -9.53
C THR A 162 15.81 -0.90 -8.38
N ALA A 163 14.84 -0.78 -7.47
CA ALA A 163 14.71 -1.69 -6.33
C ALA A 163 14.38 -3.13 -6.78
N ASP A 164 13.50 -3.29 -7.76
CA ASP A 164 13.15 -4.60 -8.31
C ASP A 164 14.30 -5.24 -9.08
N GLU A 165 15.04 -4.48 -9.89
CA GLU A 165 16.23 -4.97 -10.60
C GLU A 165 17.30 -5.48 -9.62
N LEU A 166 17.54 -4.73 -8.54
CA LEU A 166 18.51 -5.11 -7.51
C LEU A 166 18.06 -6.35 -6.73
N TRP A 167 16.77 -6.48 -6.46
CA TRP A 167 16.21 -7.67 -5.82
C TRP A 167 16.29 -8.90 -6.74
N ALA A 168 15.95 -8.76 -8.01
CA ALA A 168 16.06 -9.82 -9.01
C ALA A 168 17.50 -10.30 -9.21
N ALA A 169 18.48 -9.39 -9.14
CA ALA A 169 19.90 -9.73 -9.21
C ALA A 169 20.42 -10.46 -7.96
N HIS A 170 19.78 -10.25 -6.80
CA HIS A 170 20.27 -10.71 -5.49
C HIS A 170 19.16 -11.23 -4.56
N PRO A 171 18.35 -12.22 -4.99
CA PRO A 171 17.22 -12.70 -4.19
C PRO A 171 17.71 -13.27 -2.85
N GLY A 172 17.09 -12.84 -1.75
CA GLY A 172 17.36 -13.37 -0.41
C GLY A 172 18.68 -12.96 0.23
N SER A 173 19.44 -12.03 -0.36
CA SER A 173 20.74 -11.58 0.19
C SER A 173 20.74 -10.11 0.63
N LEU A 174 19.80 -9.73 1.50
CA LEU A 174 19.66 -8.37 2.07
C LEU A 174 20.99 -7.79 2.60
N GLY A 175 21.88 -8.65 3.12
CA GLY A 175 23.21 -8.28 3.62
C GLY A 175 24.24 -7.91 2.55
N ARG A 176 24.00 -8.19 1.25
CA ARG A 176 24.92 -7.90 0.12
C ARG A 176 24.45 -6.76 -0.78
N TRP A 177 23.40 -6.07 -0.38
CA TRP A 177 22.80 -5.02 -1.19
C TRP A 177 23.68 -3.77 -1.26
N PRO A 178 23.80 -3.13 -2.45
CA PRO A 178 24.40 -1.80 -2.57
C PRO A 178 23.72 -0.80 -1.63
N GLU A 179 24.47 0.20 -1.17
CA GLU A 179 23.99 1.21 -0.22
C GLU A 179 22.77 1.97 -0.73
N SER A 180 22.69 2.23 -2.04
CA SER A 180 21.52 2.80 -2.70
C SER A 180 20.26 1.94 -2.52
N ALA A 181 20.37 0.62 -2.66
CA ALA A 181 19.27 -0.32 -2.46
C ALA A 181 18.82 -0.36 -0.99
N ARG A 182 19.78 -0.31 -0.06
CA ARG A 182 19.48 -0.25 1.38
C ARG A 182 18.82 1.07 1.76
N ASN A 183 19.22 2.18 1.17
CA ASN A 183 18.60 3.48 1.40
C ASN A 183 17.18 3.52 0.85
N LEU A 184 16.93 2.92 -0.31
CA LEU A 184 15.59 2.75 -0.88
C LEU A 184 14.69 1.88 0.02
N LEU A 185 15.21 0.77 0.56
CA LEU A 185 14.46 -0.06 1.50
C LEU A 185 14.26 0.62 2.86
N THR A 186 15.26 1.34 3.37
CA THR A 186 15.13 2.10 4.63
C THR A 186 14.07 3.20 4.48
N ALA A 187 14.02 3.87 3.32
CA ALA A 187 12.96 4.82 2.98
C ALA A 187 11.58 4.14 2.86
N ALA A 188 11.52 2.90 2.37
CA ALA A 188 10.33 2.03 2.40
C ALA A 188 10.01 1.45 3.79
N GLY A 189 10.67 1.92 4.86
CA GLY A 189 10.42 1.47 6.23
C GLY A 189 10.87 0.05 6.56
N TRP A 190 11.63 -0.62 5.67
CA TRP A 190 12.05 -2.01 5.80
C TRP A 190 13.10 -2.24 6.89
N PHE A 191 14.01 -1.29 7.04
CA PHE A 191 14.89 -1.21 8.19
C PHE A 191 14.37 -0.10 9.09
N GLY A 192 14.19 -0.39 10.38
CA GLY A 192 14.11 0.71 11.36
C GLY A 192 15.36 1.58 11.23
N PRO A 193 15.34 2.85 11.67
CA PRO A 193 16.56 3.65 11.72
C PRO A 193 17.66 2.80 12.37
N PRO A 194 18.91 2.83 11.88
CA PRO A 194 19.99 2.09 12.52
C PRO A 194 19.90 2.42 14.02
N ARG A 195 19.73 1.38 14.86
CA ARG A 195 19.78 1.58 16.31
C ARG A 195 21.06 2.35 16.54
N ARG A 196 20.95 3.60 17.01
CA ARG A 196 22.15 4.38 17.37
C ARG A 196 22.96 3.46 18.27
N PRO A 197 24.24 3.17 17.98
CA PRO A 197 25.07 2.43 18.90
C PRO A 197 24.96 3.18 20.23
N GLY A 198 24.44 2.48 21.24
CA GLY A 198 24.02 3.08 22.50
C GLY A 198 25.15 3.91 23.06
N THR A 199 24.95 5.23 23.11
CA THR A 199 25.83 6.13 23.84
C THR A 199 25.53 5.95 25.32
N GLY A 200 26.33 5.10 25.98
CA GLY A 200 26.52 5.05 27.44
C GLY A 200 25.53 4.18 28.21
N ARG A 201 25.87 3.60 29.38
CA ARG A 201 27.02 3.82 30.27
C ARG A 201 27.24 2.57 31.13
N ILE A 202 28.51 2.42 31.53
CA ILE A 202 28.99 1.82 32.78
C ILE A 202 28.08 2.19 33.96
N GLN A 203 27.58 1.20 34.68
CA GLN A 203 27.69 1.07 36.14
C GLN A 203 27.79 -0.41 36.49
#